data_AF-A0A933JPC7-F1
#
_entry.id   AF-A0A933JPC7-F1
#
_cell.length_a   1.000
_cell.length_b   1.000
_cell.length_c   1.000
_cell.angle_alpha   90.00
_cell.angle_beta   90.00
_cell.angle_gamma   90.00
#
_symmetry.space_group_name_H-M   'P 1'
#
loop_
_entity.id
_entity.type
_entity.pdbx_description
1 polymer ?
#
loop_
_entity_poly.entity_id
_entity_poly.type
_entity_poly.pdbx_seq_one_letter_code
_entity_poly.pdbx_strand_id
1 'polypeptide(L)'
;MAKLNDFVAKSYFEILRLTPAATAAQVDRAFKYLSGALGSSSDPGSTALADLLSEAHAALLDPVRGAEYRSLAAKKDNAKALKRRRELEADPKLERVTLAIAARKLGEASVLIEWAGKLHPERPDLAAHRVVLEFHLSNDQTTADKAMGEVKRARSKRDTSELRLYHAWFAARARDRATAESLLADEDGTHPLYREAMDLLTRS
;
A
#
# COMPACT_ATOMS: atom_id res chain seq x y z
N MET A 1 -12.04 4.93 20.35
CA MET A 1 -11.81 4.02 19.20
C MET A 1 -10.32 3.98 18.90
N ALA A 2 -9.78 2.81 18.56
CA ALA A 2 -8.38 2.69 18.15
C ALA A 2 -8.16 3.43 16.83
N LYS A 3 -7.05 4.17 16.71
CA LYS A 3 -6.67 4.87 15.47
C LYS A 3 -5.75 3.98 14.66
N LEU A 4 -5.71 4.14 13.34
CA LEU A 4 -4.78 3.42 12.45
C LEU A 4 -3.32 3.51 12.95
N ASN A 5 -2.94 4.67 13.51
CA ASN A 5 -1.62 4.91 14.11
C ASN A 5 -1.28 3.94 15.27
N ASP A 6 -2.27 3.41 15.99
CA ASP A 6 -2.05 2.48 17.10
C ASP A 6 -1.57 1.10 16.62
N PHE A 7 -1.62 0.83 15.32
CA PHE A 7 -1.22 -0.44 14.69
C PHE A 7 0.10 -0.36 13.94
N VAL A 8 0.68 0.83 13.85
CA VAL A 8 1.94 1.04 13.14
C VAL A 8 3.04 0.17 13.78
N ALA A 9 3.72 -0.62 12.94
CA ALA A 9 4.74 -1.61 13.29
C ALA A 9 4.28 -2.86 14.07
N LYS A 10 2.96 -3.05 14.27
CA LYS A 10 2.41 -4.33 14.75
C LYS A 10 2.39 -5.37 13.63
N SER A 11 2.69 -6.61 13.97
CA SER A 11 2.51 -7.78 13.10
C SER A 11 1.02 -8.08 12.87
N TYR A 12 0.70 -8.87 11.84
CA TYR A 12 -0.67 -9.32 11.58
C TYR A 12 -1.26 -10.12 12.76
N PHE A 13 -0.44 -10.86 13.50
CA PHE A 13 -0.86 -11.51 14.73
C PHE A 13 -1.26 -10.50 15.81
N GLU A 14 -0.46 -9.47 16.03
CA GLU A 14 -0.75 -8.44 17.04
C GLU A 14 -1.97 -7.58 16.65
N ILE A 15 -2.15 -7.30 15.36
CA ILE A 15 -3.34 -6.61 14.82
C ILE A 15 -4.60 -7.41 15.14
N LEU A 16 -4.59 -8.72 14.88
CA LEU A 16 -5.71 -9.61 15.15
C LEU A 16 -5.77 -10.13 16.60
N ARG A 17 -4.85 -9.68 17.46
CA ARG A 17 -4.75 -10.08 18.89
C ARG A 17 -4.61 -11.60 19.07
N LEU A 18 -3.79 -12.21 18.22
CA LEU A 18 -3.53 -13.65 18.19
C LEU A 18 -2.08 -13.96 18.54
N THR A 19 -1.83 -15.20 18.93
CA THR A 19 -0.47 -15.74 19.01
C THR A 19 -0.03 -16.28 17.64
N PRO A 20 1.28 -16.37 17.35
CA PRO A 20 1.77 -16.94 16.09
C PRO A 20 1.32 -18.40 15.82
N ALA A 21 0.96 -19.14 16.88
CA ALA A 21 0.46 -20.51 16.82
C ALA A 21 -1.04 -20.62 16.49
N ALA A 22 -1.74 -19.49 16.30
CA ALA A 22 -3.18 -19.49 16.06
C ALA A 22 -3.57 -20.25 14.78
N THR A 23 -4.60 -21.09 14.87
CA THR A 23 -5.14 -21.87 13.75
C THR A 23 -5.96 -20.99 12.79
N ALA A 24 -6.23 -21.46 11.58
CA ALA A 24 -7.09 -20.76 10.61
C ALA A 24 -8.46 -20.39 11.21
N ALA A 25 -9.11 -21.33 11.92
CA ALA A 25 -10.38 -21.07 12.59
C ALA A 25 -10.30 -20.03 13.72
N GLN A 26 -9.14 -19.85 14.35
CA GLN A 26 -8.92 -18.77 15.32
C GLN A 26 -8.72 -17.42 14.61
N VAL A 27 -8.02 -17.41 13.48
CA VAL A 27 -7.87 -16.24 12.60
C VAL A 27 -9.23 -15.73 12.12
N ASP A 28 -10.08 -16.62 11.60
CA ASP A 28 -11.44 -16.28 11.15
C ASP A 28 -12.30 -15.69 12.27
N ARG A 29 -12.27 -16.31 13.47
CA ARG A 29 -13.06 -15.84 14.61
C ARG A 29 -12.59 -14.47 15.10
N ALA A 30 -11.27 -14.26 15.17
CA ALA A 30 -10.71 -12.98 15.58
C ALA A 30 -11.08 -11.86 14.59
N PHE A 31 -10.97 -12.13 13.28
CA PHE A 31 -11.37 -11.18 12.25
C PHE A 31 -12.86 -10.82 12.35
N LYS A 32 -13.76 -11.82 12.41
CA LYS A 32 -15.21 -11.56 12.54
C LYS A 32 -15.55 -10.75 13.79
N TYR A 33 -14.91 -11.06 14.92
CA TYR A 33 -15.12 -10.34 16.18
C TYR A 33 -14.66 -8.88 16.08
N LEU A 34 -13.44 -8.64 15.61
CA LEU A 34 -12.86 -7.30 15.51
C LEU A 34 -13.60 -6.43 14.47
N SER A 35 -13.96 -7.01 13.32
CA SER A 35 -14.74 -6.32 12.30
C SER A 35 -16.15 -6.01 12.76
N GLY A 36 -16.81 -6.91 13.51
CA GLY A 36 -18.12 -6.64 14.11
C GLY A 36 -18.08 -5.51 15.15
N ALA A 37 -16.98 -5.38 15.89
CA ALA A 37 -16.79 -4.34 16.90
C ALA A 37 -16.52 -2.94 16.32
N LEU A 38 -16.11 -2.83 15.05
CA LEU A 38 -15.93 -1.54 14.38
C LEU A 38 -17.26 -0.85 14.05
N GLY A 39 -18.34 -1.62 13.93
CA GLY A 39 -19.63 -1.12 13.45
C GLY A 39 -19.59 -0.65 11.98
N SER A 40 -20.74 -0.22 11.47
CA SER A 40 -20.86 0.35 10.12
C SER A 40 -20.57 1.85 10.13
N SER A 41 -19.34 2.23 10.47
CA SER A 41 -18.87 3.61 10.31
C SER A 41 -18.30 3.81 8.91
N SER A 42 -18.76 4.84 8.19
CA SER A 42 -18.20 5.28 6.91
C SER A 42 -17.05 6.26 7.06
N ASP A 43 -16.59 6.52 8.29
CA ASP A 43 -15.45 7.42 8.49
C ASP A 43 -14.17 6.82 7.86
N PRO A 44 -13.28 7.65 7.27
CA PRO A 44 -12.09 7.16 6.60
C PRO A 44 -11.15 6.35 7.49
N GLY A 45 -11.07 6.66 8.80
CA GLY A 45 -10.23 5.93 9.75
C GLY A 45 -10.77 4.53 10.05
N SER A 46 -12.08 4.38 10.15
CA SER A 46 -12.76 3.09 10.31
C SER A 46 -12.64 2.22 9.07
N THR A 47 -12.72 2.81 7.87
CA THR A 47 -12.49 2.09 6.60
C THR A 47 -11.06 1.57 6.53
N ALA A 48 -10.07 2.43 6.76
CA ALA A 48 -8.66 2.04 6.70
C ALA A 48 -8.30 0.95 7.73
N LEU A 49 -8.95 0.97 8.90
CA LEU A 49 -8.83 -0.05 9.94
C LEU A 49 -9.53 -1.36 9.55
N ALA A 50 -10.72 -1.31 8.94
CA ALA A 50 -11.38 -2.50 8.41
C ALA A 50 -10.54 -3.17 7.32
N ASP A 51 -9.98 -2.38 6.40
CA ASP A 51 -9.07 -2.85 5.35
C ASP A 51 -7.81 -3.49 5.96
N LEU A 52 -7.26 -2.90 7.02
CA LEU A 52 -6.12 -3.48 7.74
C LEU A 52 -6.46 -4.85 8.37
N LEU A 53 -7.63 -4.97 9.00
CA LEU A 53 -8.07 -6.25 9.57
C LEU A 53 -8.26 -7.29 8.47
N SER A 54 -8.82 -6.89 7.32
CA SER A 54 -9.02 -7.78 6.18
C SER A 54 -7.69 -8.21 5.57
N GLU A 55 -6.72 -7.31 5.48
CA GLU A 55 -5.36 -7.59 5.00
C GLU A 55 -4.65 -8.58 5.92
N ALA A 56 -4.69 -8.36 7.23
CA ALA A 56 -4.11 -9.28 8.22
C ALA A 56 -4.77 -10.67 8.16
N HIS A 57 -6.09 -10.71 7.99
CA HIS A 57 -6.86 -11.94 7.86
C HIS A 57 -6.46 -12.72 6.60
N ALA A 58 -6.47 -12.07 5.43
CA ALA A 58 -6.08 -12.68 4.16
C ALA A 58 -4.64 -13.19 4.20
N ALA A 59 -3.70 -12.39 4.72
CA ALA A 59 -2.30 -12.76 4.80
C ALA A 59 -2.06 -14.00 5.69
N LEU A 60 -2.79 -14.15 6.80
CA LEU A 60 -2.64 -15.28 7.71
C LEU A 60 -3.34 -16.56 7.26
N LEU A 61 -4.30 -16.46 6.33
CA LEU A 61 -5.02 -17.60 5.75
C LEU A 61 -4.47 -18.06 4.40
N ASP A 62 -3.68 -17.23 3.72
CA ASP A 62 -3.03 -17.61 2.47
C ASP A 62 -2.15 -18.87 2.68
N PRO A 63 -2.36 -19.94 1.89
CA PRO A 63 -1.66 -21.20 2.11
C PRO A 63 -0.15 -21.12 1.85
N VAL A 64 0.29 -20.17 1.02
CA VAL A 64 1.70 -20.00 0.64
C VAL A 64 2.32 -18.85 1.42
N ARG A 65 1.79 -17.63 1.25
CA ARG A 65 2.27 -16.42 1.93
C ARG A 65 2.07 -16.52 3.45
N GLY A 66 0.94 -17.07 3.90
CA GLY A 66 0.67 -17.24 5.32
C GLY A 66 1.58 -18.26 5.99
N ALA A 67 1.96 -19.32 5.28
CA ALA A 67 2.95 -20.30 5.77
C ALA A 67 4.35 -19.69 5.89
N GLU A 68 4.81 -18.93 4.87
CA GLU A 68 6.05 -18.16 4.93
C GLU A 68 6.01 -17.18 6.12
N TYR A 69 4.93 -16.40 6.24
CA TYR A 69 4.77 -15.41 7.30
C TYR A 69 4.83 -16.02 8.70
N ARG A 70 4.13 -17.14 8.92
CA ARG A 70 4.15 -17.90 10.20
C ARG A 70 5.56 -18.39 10.53
N SER A 71 6.27 -18.95 9.55
CA SER A 71 7.64 -19.43 9.71
C SER A 71 8.60 -18.29 10.10
N LEU A 72 8.44 -17.11 9.48
CA LEU A 72 9.23 -15.92 9.81
C LEU A 72 8.90 -15.40 11.21
N ALA A 73 7.61 -15.34 11.57
CA ALA A 73 7.16 -14.87 12.88
C ALA A 73 7.63 -15.77 14.03
N ALA A 74 7.76 -17.08 13.81
CA ALA A 74 8.30 -18.01 14.79
C ALA A 74 9.79 -17.77 15.11
N LYS A 75 10.53 -17.15 14.17
CA LYS A 75 11.98 -16.86 14.29
C LYS A 75 12.22 -15.42 14.74
N LYS A 76 11.50 -14.96 15.77
CA LYS A 76 11.48 -13.55 16.21
C LYS A 76 12.86 -12.94 16.51
N ASP A 77 13.80 -13.75 16.99
CA ASP A 77 15.16 -13.32 17.36
C ASP A 77 16.14 -13.34 16.17
N ASN A 78 15.69 -13.79 14.99
CA ASN A 78 16.49 -13.80 13.77
C ASN A 78 16.27 -12.52 12.96
N ALA A 79 17.29 -11.65 12.91
CA ALA A 79 17.24 -10.38 12.21
C ALA A 79 16.86 -10.50 10.72
N LYS A 80 17.31 -11.56 10.02
CA LYS A 80 16.93 -11.81 8.61
C LYS A 80 15.46 -12.18 8.48
N ALA A 81 14.95 -13.00 9.40
CA ALA A 81 13.53 -13.38 9.42
C ALA A 81 12.63 -12.17 9.72
N LEU A 82 13.03 -11.33 10.68
CA LEU A 82 12.33 -10.09 11.00
C LEU A 82 12.34 -9.12 9.82
N LYS A 83 13.49 -8.93 9.15
CA LYS A 83 13.59 -8.09 7.95
C LYS A 83 12.66 -8.58 6.85
N ARG A 84 12.71 -9.88 6.51
CA ARG A 84 11.85 -10.47 5.47
C ARG A 84 10.36 -10.36 5.82
N ARG A 85 9.98 -10.55 7.08
CA ARG A 85 8.58 -10.37 7.52
C ARG A 85 8.11 -8.94 7.30
N ARG A 86 8.94 -7.95 7.68
CA ARG A 86 8.62 -6.53 7.50
C ARG A 86 8.53 -6.14 6.01
N GLU A 87 9.34 -6.74 5.15
CA GLU A 87 9.22 -6.57 3.69
C GLU A 87 7.86 -7.07 3.18
N LEU A 88 7.45 -8.28 3.57
CA LEU A 88 6.14 -8.85 3.22
C LEU A 88 4.98 -8.00 3.73
N GLU A 89 5.15 -7.39 4.90
CA GLU A 89 4.13 -6.49 5.45
C GLU A 89 4.11 -5.15 4.73
N ALA A 90 5.24 -4.63 4.24
CA ALA A 90 5.32 -3.30 3.64
C ALA A 90 4.71 -3.23 2.22
N ASP A 91 4.83 -4.29 1.43
CA ASP A 91 4.31 -4.36 0.05
C ASP A 91 2.81 -3.98 -0.05
N PRO A 92 1.88 -4.65 0.65
CA PRO A 92 0.45 -4.32 0.55
C PRO A 92 0.10 -2.91 1.05
N LYS A 93 0.93 -2.30 1.92
CA LYS A 93 0.69 -0.91 2.34
C LYS A 93 0.95 0.04 1.18
N LEU A 94 2.02 -0.16 0.40
CA LEU A 94 2.33 0.72 -0.73
C LEU A 94 1.38 0.52 -1.91
N GLU A 95 0.92 -0.71 -2.15
CA GLU A 95 -0.19 -0.97 -3.08
C GLU A 95 -1.41 -0.11 -2.70
N ARG A 96 -1.78 -0.14 -1.42
CA ARG A 96 -2.90 0.66 -0.88
C ARG A 96 -2.64 2.17 -0.90
N VAL A 97 -1.40 2.64 -0.76
CA VAL A 97 -1.08 4.08 -0.90
C VAL A 97 -1.52 4.59 -2.27
N THR A 98 -1.24 3.84 -3.32
CA THR A 98 -1.59 4.20 -4.70
C THR A 98 -3.10 4.32 -4.88
N LEU A 99 -3.85 3.37 -4.33
CA LEU A 99 -5.32 3.40 -4.30
C LEU A 99 -5.86 4.58 -3.49
N ALA A 100 -5.31 4.82 -2.30
CA ALA A 100 -5.72 5.91 -1.42
C ALA A 100 -5.47 7.29 -2.06
N ILE A 101 -4.33 7.48 -2.72
CA ILE A 101 -4.01 8.72 -3.45
C ILE A 101 -5.01 8.93 -4.59
N ALA A 102 -5.27 7.90 -5.39
CA ALA A 102 -6.21 7.99 -6.50
C ALA A 102 -7.64 8.30 -6.03
N ALA A 103 -8.05 7.73 -4.91
CA ALA A 103 -9.33 8.01 -4.25
C ALA A 103 -9.34 9.33 -3.45
N ARG A 104 -8.28 10.14 -3.51
CA ARG A 104 -8.10 11.41 -2.78
C ARG A 104 -8.19 11.28 -1.25
N LYS A 105 -7.93 10.08 -0.71
CA LYS A 105 -7.82 9.79 0.72
C LYS A 105 -6.40 10.08 1.23
N LEU A 106 -5.96 11.33 1.11
CA LEU A 106 -4.55 11.72 1.31
C LEU A 106 -4.04 11.48 2.75
N GLY A 107 -4.92 11.62 3.75
CA GLY A 107 -4.57 11.30 5.14
C GLY A 107 -4.29 9.81 5.36
N GLU A 108 -5.04 8.93 4.71
CA GLU A 108 -4.81 7.47 4.75
C GLU A 108 -3.49 7.12 4.06
N ALA A 109 -3.26 7.68 2.86
CA ALA A 109 -1.99 7.50 2.15
C ALA A 109 -0.78 7.90 2.99
N SER A 110 -0.86 9.03 3.71
CA SER A 110 0.21 9.48 4.61
C SER A 110 0.53 8.46 5.70
N VAL A 111 -0.48 7.89 6.36
CA VAL A 111 -0.28 6.91 7.43
C VAL A 111 0.30 5.60 6.88
N LEU A 112 -0.19 5.14 5.72
CA LEU A 112 0.31 3.93 5.07
C LEU A 112 1.79 4.07 4.64
N ILE A 113 2.18 5.24 4.12
CA ILE A 113 3.59 5.55 3.79
C ILE A 113 4.45 5.54 5.05
N GLU A 114 4.00 6.17 6.14
CA GLU A 114 4.73 6.18 7.41
C GLU A 114 4.93 4.76 7.94
N TRP A 115 3.88 3.95 7.87
CA TRP A 115 3.92 2.56 8.28
C TRP A 115 4.90 1.74 7.44
N ALA A 116 4.78 1.80 6.10
CA ALA A 116 5.71 1.12 5.20
C ALA A 116 7.16 1.53 5.48
N GLY A 117 7.41 2.81 5.78
CA GLY A 117 8.73 3.32 6.17
C GLY A 117 9.25 2.78 7.51
N LYS A 118 8.38 2.56 8.51
CA LYS A 118 8.76 1.93 9.78
C LYS A 118 9.04 0.43 9.63
N LEU A 119 8.36 -0.24 8.70
CA LEU A 119 8.60 -1.65 8.40
C LEU A 119 9.90 -1.83 7.59
N HIS A 120 10.06 -1.06 6.51
CA HIS A 120 11.18 -1.21 5.60
C HIS A 120 11.75 0.17 5.22
N PRO A 121 12.57 0.79 6.09
CA PRO A 121 13.04 2.17 5.90
C PRO A 121 13.95 2.37 4.68
N GLU A 122 14.66 1.32 4.26
CA GLU A 122 15.61 1.36 3.14
C GLU A 122 14.93 1.18 1.76
N ARG A 123 13.61 1.08 1.74
CA ARG A 123 12.89 0.70 0.53
C ARG A 123 12.94 1.83 -0.52
N PRO A 124 13.37 1.54 -1.76
CA PRO A 124 13.70 2.58 -2.75
C PRO A 124 12.50 3.34 -3.32
N ASP A 125 11.29 2.79 -3.22
CA ASP A 125 10.04 3.34 -3.76
C ASP A 125 9.31 4.27 -2.78
N LEU A 126 9.65 4.25 -1.49
CA LEU A 126 9.03 5.11 -0.45
C LEU A 126 9.13 6.61 -0.78
N ALA A 127 10.26 7.03 -1.34
CA ALA A 127 10.47 8.43 -1.74
C ALA A 127 9.48 8.84 -2.85
N ALA A 128 9.24 7.96 -3.83
CA ALA A 128 8.28 8.22 -4.90
C ALA A 128 6.87 8.41 -4.33
N HIS A 129 6.39 7.47 -3.50
CA HIS A 129 5.07 7.61 -2.87
C HIS A 129 4.91 8.89 -2.05
N ARG A 130 5.94 9.30 -1.30
CA ARG A 130 5.94 10.55 -0.52
C ARG A 130 5.79 11.78 -1.40
N VAL A 131 6.59 11.88 -2.45
CA VAL A 131 6.58 13.06 -3.32
C VAL A 131 5.31 13.10 -4.19
N VAL A 132 4.77 11.94 -4.58
CA VAL A 132 3.44 11.90 -5.21
C VAL A 132 2.37 12.41 -4.26
N LEU A 133 2.35 11.97 -3.00
CA LEU A 133 1.44 12.50 -1.99
C LEU A 133 1.62 14.02 -1.80
N GLU A 134 2.86 14.50 -1.71
CA GLU A 134 3.19 15.93 -1.62
C GLU A 134 2.57 16.71 -2.78
N PHE A 135 2.73 16.21 -4.00
CA PHE A 135 2.12 16.80 -5.19
C PHE A 135 0.59 16.85 -5.09
N HIS A 136 -0.06 15.80 -4.62
CA HIS A 136 -1.52 15.81 -4.46
C HIS A 136 -2.01 16.75 -3.36
N LEU A 137 -1.16 17.10 -2.38
CA LEU A 137 -1.45 18.05 -1.32
C LEU A 137 -1.23 19.51 -1.76
N SER A 138 -0.17 19.79 -2.53
CA SER A 138 0.18 21.14 -2.96
C SER A 138 -0.43 21.55 -4.31
N ASN A 139 -0.62 20.56 -5.20
CA ASN A 139 -1.07 20.70 -6.59
C ASN A 139 -0.25 21.71 -7.42
N ASP A 140 1.06 21.83 -7.14
CA ASP A 140 1.97 22.72 -7.86
C ASP A 140 2.87 21.96 -8.86
N GLN A 141 3.32 22.67 -9.90
CA GLN A 141 4.12 22.07 -10.99
C GLN A 141 5.53 21.67 -10.54
N THR A 142 6.13 22.37 -9.59
CA THR A 142 7.50 22.05 -9.11
C THR A 142 7.49 20.69 -8.43
N THR A 143 6.48 20.43 -7.61
CA THR A 143 6.29 19.14 -6.95
C THR A 143 5.91 18.04 -7.93
N ALA A 144 5.19 18.36 -9.02
CA ALA A 144 4.89 17.40 -10.09
C ALA A 144 6.17 16.90 -10.79
N ASP A 145 7.08 17.81 -11.15
CA ASP A 145 8.34 17.46 -11.82
C ASP A 145 9.24 16.64 -10.90
N LYS A 146 9.30 17.02 -9.61
CA LYS A 146 10.00 16.27 -8.55
C LYS A 146 9.41 14.86 -8.41
N ALA A 147 8.08 14.73 -8.36
CA ALA A 147 7.39 13.45 -8.24
C ALA A 147 7.71 12.53 -9.43
N MET A 148 7.62 13.06 -10.65
CA MET A 148 7.97 12.32 -11.86
C MET A 148 9.44 11.84 -11.83
N GLY A 149 10.36 12.69 -11.39
CA GLY A 149 11.77 12.34 -11.21
C GLY A 149 11.96 11.18 -10.22
N GLU A 150 11.31 11.24 -9.05
CA GLU A 150 11.40 10.15 -8.06
C GLU A 150 10.74 8.86 -8.52
N VAL A 151 9.60 8.93 -9.20
CA VAL A 151 8.94 7.74 -9.76
C VAL A 151 9.85 7.05 -10.77
N LYS A 152 10.47 7.79 -11.69
CA LYS A 152 11.44 7.23 -12.66
C LYS A 152 12.64 6.58 -11.96
N ARG A 153 13.21 7.25 -10.95
CA ARG A 153 14.31 6.71 -10.14
C ARG A 153 13.90 5.43 -9.41
N ALA A 154 12.73 5.41 -8.76
CA ALA A 154 12.22 4.25 -8.07
C ALA A 154 12.01 3.07 -9.03
N ARG A 155 11.38 3.30 -10.18
CA ARG A 155 11.16 2.26 -11.21
C ARG A 155 12.45 1.61 -11.70
N SER A 156 13.51 2.40 -11.88
CA SER A 156 14.81 1.86 -12.30
C SER A 156 15.41 0.87 -11.30
N LYS A 157 15.01 0.96 -10.02
CA LYS A 157 15.44 0.06 -8.94
C LYS A 157 14.45 -1.08 -8.70
N ARG A 158 13.16 -0.82 -8.88
CA ARG A 158 12.06 -1.78 -8.68
C ARG A 158 10.89 -1.39 -9.56
N ASP A 159 10.59 -2.19 -10.57
CA ASP A 159 9.50 -1.91 -11.50
C ASP A 159 8.22 -2.62 -11.03
N THR A 160 7.42 -1.93 -10.21
CA THR A 160 6.11 -2.41 -9.74
C THR A 160 4.97 -1.76 -10.51
N SER A 161 3.78 -2.38 -10.49
CA SER A 161 2.57 -1.83 -11.11
C SER A 161 2.22 -0.45 -10.57
N GLU A 162 2.35 -0.20 -9.26
CA GLU A 162 2.08 1.10 -8.64
C GLU A 162 2.94 2.21 -9.25
N LEU A 163 4.23 1.93 -9.40
CA LEU A 163 5.17 2.91 -9.95
C LEU A 163 4.96 3.11 -11.45
N ARG A 164 4.60 2.06 -12.19
CA ARG A 164 4.20 2.17 -13.61
C ARG A 164 2.96 3.04 -13.75
N LEU A 165 1.95 2.84 -12.90
CA LEU A 165 0.72 3.61 -12.90
C LEU A 165 0.97 5.09 -12.57
N TYR A 166 1.79 5.40 -11.57
CA TYR A 166 2.20 6.80 -11.34
C TYR A 166 2.92 7.37 -12.56
N HIS A 167 3.86 6.61 -13.13
CA HIS A 167 4.65 7.10 -14.25
C HIS A 167 3.77 7.37 -15.48
N ALA A 168 2.86 6.46 -15.79
CA ALA A 168 1.88 6.61 -16.86
C ALA A 168 0.97 7.82 -16.62
N TRP A 169 0.50 8.00 -15.39
CA TRP A 169 -0.36 9.13 -15.03
C TRP A 169 0.36 10.48 -15.21
N PHE A 170 1.61 10.60 -14.74
CA PHE A 170 2.41 11.81 -14.97
C PHE A 170 2.73 12.03 -16.46
N ALA A 171 3.03 10.97 -17.21
CA ALA A 171 3.26 11.06 -18.65
C ALA A 171 2.01 11.55 -19.40
N ALA A 172 0.84 10.99 -19.09
CA ALA A 172 -0.44 11.42 -19.65
C ALA A 172 -0.74 12.89 -19.32
N ARG A 173 -0.51 13.30 -18.07
CA ARG A 173 -0.65 14.71 -17.65
C ARG A 173 0.28 15.65 -18.41
N ALA A 174 1.49 15.20 -18.72
CA ALA A 174 2.47 15.94 -19.53
C ALA A 174 2.20 15.85 -21.05
N ARG A 175 1.11 15.19 -21.47
CA ARG A 175 0.75 14.93 -22.88
C ARG A 175 1.79 14.08 -23.63
N ASP A 176 2.58 13.28 -22.90
CA ASP A 176 3.45 12.26 -23.48
C ASP A 176 2.68 10.95 -23.66
N ARG A 177 1.92 10.89 -24.76
CA ARG A 177 1.02 9.78 -25.07
C ARG A 177 1.76 8.46 -25.26
N ALA A 178 2.87 8.47 -25.99
CA ALA A 178 3.62 7.25 -26.31
C ALA A 178 4.15 6.57 -25.04
N THR A 179 4.72 7.35 -24.12
CA THR A 179 5.20 6.81 -22.84
C THR A 179 4.04 6.30 -21.98
N ALA A 180 2.94 7.05 -21.90
CA ALA A 180 1.78 6.64 -21.10
C ALA A 180 1.15 5.33 -21.60
N GLU A 181 0.87 5.21 -22.91
CA GLU A 181 0.29 4.01 -23.50
C GLU A 181 1.21 2.79 -23.33
N SER A 182 2.52 2.95 -23.53
CA SER A 182 3.49 1.87 -23.32
C SER A 182 3.50 1.34 -21.89
N LEU A 183 3.29 2.21 -20.89
CA LEU A 183 3.30 1.83 -19.48
C LEU A 183 1.97 1.20 -19.03
N LEU A 184 0.88 1.52 -19.72
CA LEU A 184 -0.46 1.01 -19.42
C LEU A 184 -0.78 -0.30 -20.15
N ALA A 185 0.02 -0.68 -21.17
CA ALA A 185 -0.25 -1.82 -22.04
C ALA A 185 -0.48 -3.15 -21.29
N ASP A 186 0.20 -3.36 -20.17
CA ASP A 186 0.14 -4.60 -19.38
C ASP A 186 -0.75 -4.48 -18.13
N GLU A 187 -1.42 -3.34 -17.92
CA GLU A 187 -2.23 -3.08 -16.73
C GLU A 187 -3.71 -3.44 -16.99
N ASP A 188 -4.37 -4.07 -16.02
CA ASP A 188 -5.72 -4.68 -16.18
C ASP A 188 -6.88 -3.68 -16.33
N GLY A 189 -6.59 -2.38 -16.31
CA GLY A 189 -7.55 -1.30 -16.47
C GLY A 189 -8.45 -1.03 -15.26
N THR A 190 -8.37 -1.84 -14.20
CA THR A 190 -9.26 -1.72 -13.03
C THR A 190 -8.82 -0.61 -12.08
N HIS A 191 -7.50 -0.36 -12.03
CA HIS A 191 -6.91 0.61 -11.12
C HIS A 191 -7.38 2.05 -11.43
N PRO A 192 -7.78 2.86 -10.41
CA PRO A 192 -8.27 4.22 -10.67
C PRO A 192 -7.27 5.14 -11.39
N LEU A 193 -5.97 5.06 -11.09
CA LEU A 193 -4.94 5.82 -11.83
C LEU A 193 -4.82 5.42 -13.30
N TYR A 194 -5.07 4.16 -13.65
CA TYR A 194 -5.13 3.75 -15.05
C TYR A 194 -6.24 4.53 -15.77
N ARG A 195 -7.44 4.51 -15.18
CA ARG A 195 -8.62 5.20 -15.74
C ARG A 195 -8.37 6.70 -15.85
N GLU A 196 -7.82 7.32 -14.81
CA GLU A 196 -7.47 8.74 -14.83
C GLU A 196 -6.42 9.07 -15.91
N ALA A 197 -5.41 8.21 -16.09
CA ALA A 197 -4.42 8.38 -17.15
C ALA A 197 -5.06 8.26 -18.55
N MET A 198 -5.92 7.26 -18.78
CA MET A 198 -6.65 7.10 -20.05
C MET A 198 -7.59 8.28 -20.34
N ASP A 199 -8.27 8.80 -19.32
CA ASP A 199 -9.10 9.99 -19.44
C ASP A 199 -8.28 11.23 -19.83
N LEU A 200 -7.06 11.37 -19.31
CA LEU A 200 -6.15 12.45 -19.71
C LEU A 200 -5.71 12.30 -21.17
N LEU A 201 -5.40 11.09 -21.62
CA LEU A 201 -4.97 10.80 -22.99
C LEU A 201 -6.08 10.97 -24.03
N THR A 202 -7.35 10.83 -23.64
CA THR A 202 -8.49 11.03 -24.54
C THR A 202 -8.90 12.49 -24.68
N ARG A 203 -8.54 13.34 -23.71
CA ARG A 203 -8.85 14.79 -23.70
C ARG A 203 -7.74 15.66 -24.31
N SER A 204 -6.53 15.11 -24.48
CA SER A 204 -5.35 15.78 -25.05
C SER A 204 -5.32 15.70 -26.57
#